data_AF-A0AAV4YV43-F1
#
_entry.id   AF-A0AAV4YV43-F1
#
_cell.length_a   1.000
_cell.length_b   1.000
_cell.length_c   1.000
_cell.angle_alpha   90.00
_cell.angle_beta   90.00
_cell.angle_gamma   90.00
#
_symmetry.space_group_name_H-M   'P 1'
#
loop_
_entity.id
_entity.type
_entity.pdbx_description
1 polymer ?
#
loop_
_entity_poly.entity_id
_entity_poly.type
_entity_poly.pdbx_seq_one_letter_code
_entity_poly.pdbx_strand_id
1 'polypeptide(L)'
;MDINKEKIAHEKHLLSQGVDFKYLPNIQYNELENVYELIEWDEEYSEALNEINSSWCTWQAAKEHEANKLGQETLTHYRLQELIAIGVKAALDEREKE
;
A
#
# COMPACT_ATOMS: atom_id res chain seq x y z
N MET A 1 -7.51 4.37 1.26
CA MET A 1 -6.38 4.72 0.37
C MET A 1 -6.92 5.65 -0.71
N ASP A 2 -6.23 6.73 -1.03
CA ASP A 2 -6.64 7.65 -2.10
C ASP A 2 -6.10 7.10 -3.42
N ILE A 3 -6.95 6.41 -4.19
CA ILE A 3 -6.57 5.66 -5.40
C ILE A 3 -5.91 6.58 -6.42
N ASN A 4 -6.41 7.81 -6.59
CA ASN A 4 -5.83 8.76 -7.54
C ASN A 4 -4.43 9.21 -7.12
N LYS A 5 -4.17 9.40 -5.82
CA LYS A 5 -2.81 9.68 -5.35
C LYS A 5 -1.86 8.51 -5.56
N GLU A 6 -2.31 7.28 -5.31
CA GLU A 6 -1.49 6.08 -5.50
C GLU A 6 -1.20 5.82 -6.98
N LYS A 7 -2.20 6.00 -7.86
CA LYS A 7 -2.03 5.95 -9.30
C LYS A 7 -0.94 6.93 -9.75
N ILE A 8 -1.04 8.20 -9.36
CA ILE A 8 -0.04 9.22 -9.73
C ILE A 8 1.36 8.86 -9.20
N ALA A 9 1.45 8.30 -7.99
CA ALA A 9 2.72 7.86 -7.42
C ALA A 9 3.32 6.67 -8.19
N HIS A 10 2.49 5.72 -8.59
CA HIS A 10 2.87 4.58 -9.42
C HIS A 10 3.31 5.00 -10.82
N GLU A 11 2.57 5.88 -11.50
CA GLU A 11 2.94 6.40 -12.82
C GLU A 11 4.27 7.16 -12.77
N LYS A 12 4.52 7.95 -11.71
CA LYS A 12 5.83 8.59 -11.49
C LYS A 12 6.94 7.56 -11.24
N HIS A 13 6.64 6.49 -10.53
CA HIS A 13 7.59 5.40 -10.31
C HIS A 13 7.95 4.73 -11.64
N LEU A 14 6.96 4.38 -12.47
CA LEU A 14 7.16 3.84 -13.81
C LEU A 14 7.98 4.78 -14.70
N LEU A 15 7.68 6.09 -14.68
CA LEU A 15 8.45 7.09 -15.42
C LEU A 15 9.93 7.11 -14.98
N SER A 16 10.20 6.96 -13.68
CA SER A 16 11.58 6.87 -13.17
C SER A 16 12.31 5.60 -13.62
N GLN A 17 11.59 4.54 -13.98
CA GLN A 17 12.13 3.31 -14.55
C GLN A 17 12.23 3.35 -16.09
N GLY A 18 11.82 4.47 -16.72
CA GLY A 18 11.87 4.67 -18.16
C GLY A 18 10.57 4.36 -18.91
N VAL A 19 9.49 4.03 -18.19
CA VAL A 19 8.17 3.81 -18.79
C VAL A 19 7.42 5.15 -18.84
N ASP A 20 7.33 5.74 -20.03
CA ASP A 20 6.66 7.02 -20.25
C ASP A 20 5.32 6.80 -20.98
N PHE A 21 4.22 7.07 -20.28
CA PHE A 21 2.86 6.90 -20.78
C PHE A 21 2.57 7.72 -22.05
N LYS A 22 3.36 8.76 -22.36
CA LYS A 22 3.21 9.49 -23.64
C LYS A 22 3.47 8.60 -24.87
N TYR A 23 4.23 7.51 -24.70
CA TYR A 23 4.47 6.50 -25.72
C TYR A 23 3.49 5.31 -25.61
N LEU A 24 2.58 5.35 -24.64
CA LEU A 24 1.54 4.36 -24.42
C LEU A 24 0.14 5.01 -24.50
N PRO A 25 -0.19 5.73 -25.60
CA PRO A 25 -1.42 6.51 -25.69
C PRO A 25 -2.69 5.66 -25.65
N ASN A 26 -2.57 4.37 -25.94
CA ASN A 26 -3.69 3.43 -25.98
C ASN A 26 -3.99 2.79 -24.60
N ILE A 27 -3.19 3.10 -23.57
CA ILE A 27 -3.40 2.60 -22.21
C ILE A 27 -4.02 3.69 -21.36
N GLN A 28 -5.18 3.39 -20.76
CA GLN A 28 -5.86 4.27 -19.82
C GLN A 28 -6.10 3.57 -18.49
N TYR A 29 -6.36 4.36 -17.44
CA TYR A 29 -6.71 3.83 -16.14
C TYR A 29 -8.23 3.78 -15.98
N ASN A 30 -8.76 2.59 -15.69
CA ASN A 30 -10.15 2.38 -15.33
C ASN A 30 -10.32 2.57 -13.83
N GLU A 31 -10.94 3.68 -13.42
CA GLU A 31 -11.15 3.99 -12.01
C GLU A 31 -12.16 3.05 -11.33
N LEU A 32 -13.11 2.49 -12.08
CA LEU A 32 -14.15 1.59 -11.55
C LEU A 32 -13.56 0.22 -11.23
N GLU A 33 -12.80 -0.34 -12.19
CA GLU A 33 -12.18 -1.66 -12.08
C GLU A 33 -10.81 -1.59 -11.39
N ASN A 34 -10.27 -0.39 -11.16
CA ASN A 34 -9.00 -0.15 -10.48
C ASN A 34 -7.80 -0.82 -11.19
N VAL A 35 -7.83 -0.82 -12.52
CA VAL A 35 -6.83 -1.44 -13.41
C VAL A 35 -6.50 -0.52 -14.58
N TYR A 36 -5.38 -0.77 -15.26
CA TYR A 36 -5.14 -0.20 -16.57
C TYR A 36 -5.86 -1.06 -17.63
N GLU A 37 -6.34 -0.44 -18.71
CA GLU A 37 -7.00 -1.09 -19.83
C GLU A 37 -6.57 -0.47 -21.17
N LEU A 38 -6.83 -1.20 -22.26
CA LEU A 38 -6.67 -0.67 -23.61
C LEU A 38 -7.91 0.11 -24.03
N ILE A 39 -7.71 1.26 -24.67
CA ILE A 39 -8.81 2.02 -25.31
C ILE A 39 -9.27 1.28 -26.57
N GLU A 40 -8.32 0.81 -27.39
CA GLU A 40 -8.56 -0.02 -28.57
C GLU A 40 -7.72 -1.30 -28.52
N TRP A 41 -8.25 -2.40 -29.06
CA TRP A 41 -7.52 -3.65 -29.07
C TRP A 41 -6.29 -3.56 -29.97
N ASP A 42 -5.13 -3.71 -29.37
CA ASP A 42 -3.83 -3.66 -30.04
C ASP A 42 -2.91 -4.69 -29.37
N GLU A 43 -2.41 -5.62 -30.17
CA GLU A 43 -1.53 -6.70 -29.72
C GLU A 43 -0.18 -6.14 -29.21
N GLU A 44 0.33 -5.05 -29.81
CA GLU A 44 1.59 -4.42 -29.41
C GLU A 44 1.50 -3.82 -27.99
N TYR A 45 0.37 -3.21 -27.66
CA TYR A 45 0.15 -2.65 -26.32
C TYR A 45 -0.31 -3.70 -25.30
N SER A 46 -0.68 -4.91 -25.73
CA SER A 46 -1.15 -5.96 -24.81
C SER A 46 -0.07 -6.43 -23.83
N GLU A 47 1.18 -6.53 -24.29
CA GLU A 47 2.32 -6.88 -23.46
C GLU A 47 2.62 -5.76 -22.45
N ALA A 48 2.71 -4.51 -22.93
CA ALA A 48 2.93 -3.34 -22.09
C ALA A 48 1.83 -3.18 -21.03
N LEU A 49 0.57 -3.43 -21.40
CA LEU A 49 -0.56 -3.41 -20.48
C LEU A 49 -0.41 -4.46 -19.37
N ASN A 50 -0.05 -5.69 -19.74
CA ASN A 50 0.14 -6.78 -18.78
C ASN A 50 1.25 -6.45 -17.78
N GLU A 51 2.37 -5.89 -18.24
CA GLU A 51 3.47 -5.46 -17.38
C GLU A 51 3.04 -4.33 -16.43
N ILE A 52 2.34 -3.32 -16.94
CA ILE A 52 1.84 -2.20 -16.12
C ILE A 52 0.86 -2.69 -15.06
N ASN A 53 -0.08 -3.58 -15.41
CA ASN A 53 -1.03 -4.13 -14.45
C ASN A 53 -0.36 -5.07 -13.42
N SER A 54 0.65 -5.83 -13.83
CA SER A 54 1.47 -6.63 -12.91
C SER A 54 2.21 -5.75 -11.91
N SER A 55 2.82 -4.66 -12.40
CA SER A 55 3.48 -3.65 -11.57
C SER A 55 2.51 -2.98 -10.60
N TRP A 56 1.32 -2.59 -11.09
CA TRP A 56 0.28 -1.95 -10.30
C TRP A 56 -0.22 -2.84 -9.15
N CYS A 57 -0.47 -4.13 -9.42
CA CYS A 57 -0.85 -5.09 -8.40
C CYS A 57 0.25 -5.24 -7.33
N THR A 58 1.50 -5.31 -7.74
CA THR A 58 2.65 -5.40 -6.83
C THR A 58 2.78 -4.13 -5.98
N TRP A 59 2.59 -2.96 -6.57
CA TRP A 59 2.58 -1.67 -5.86
C TRP A 59 1.52 -1.64 -4.77
N GLN A 60 0.29 -2.02 -5.10
CA GLN A 60 -0.82 -2.05 -4.16
C GLN A 60 -0.57 -3.02 -3.01
N ALA A 61 -0.12 -4.24 -3.32
CA ALA A 61 0.22 -5.24 -2.30
C ALA A 61 1.32 -4.76 -1.35
N ALA A 62 2.34 -4.07 -1.88
CA ALA A 62 3.40 -3.49 -1.04
C ALA A 62 2.87 -2.38 -0.12
N LYS A 63 1.97 -1.52 -0.61
CA LYS A 63 1.36 -0.46 0.22
C LYS A 63 0.46 -1.03 1.31
N GLU A 64 -0.33 -2.05 0.99
CA GLU A 64 -1.17 -2.75 1.96
C GLU A 64 -0.31 -3.44 3.02
N HIS A 65 0.77 -4.11 2.61
CA HIS A 65 1.72 -4.74 3.53
C HIS A 65 2.34 -3.71 4.50
N GLU A 66 2.82 -2.58 4.00
CA GLU A 66 3.39 -1.52 4.83
C GLU A 66 2.35 -0.88 5.76
N ALA A 67 1.11 -0.66 5.28
CA ALA A 67 0.02 -0.15 6.10
C ALA A 67 -0.33 -1.13 7.25
N ASN A 68 -0.35 -2.44 6.97
CA ASN A 68 -0.58 -3.48 7.97
C ASN A 68 0.57 -3.58 8.98
N LYS A 69 1.82 -3.41 8.54
CA LYS A 69 3.00 -3.38 9.42
C LYS A 69 2.98 -2.18 10.37
N LEU A 70 2.62 -0.99 9.85
CA LEU A 70 2.38 0.21 10.67
C LEU A 70 1.25 0.02 11.69
N GLY A 71 0.22 -0.76 11.34
CA GLY A 71 -0.87 -1.14 12.26
C GLY A 71 -0.46 -2.16 13.32
N GLN A 72 0.55 -2.99 13.05
CA GLN A 72 1.01 -4.05 13.97
C GLN A 72 2.15 -3.62 14.89
N GLU A 73 2.98 -2.64 14.52
CA GLU A 73 4.13 -2.24 15.32
C GLU A 73 4.19 -0.73 15.55
N THR A 74 3.61 -0.28 16.67
CA THR A 74 4.24 0.80 17.45
C THR A 74 3.96 0.63 18.94
N LEU A 75 4.44 -0.48 19.51
CA LEU A 75 4.67 -0.54 20.94
C LEU A 75 6.00 0.20 21.22
N THR A 76 5.92 1.50 21.48
CA THR A 76 7.10 2.26 21.89
C THR A 76 7.61 1.74 23.24
N HIS A 77 8.92 1.86 23.52
CA HIS A 77 9.49 1.48 24.81
C HIS A 77 8.73 2.12 25.99
N TYR A 78 8.29 3.36 25.81
CA TYR A 78 7.47 4.09 26.77
C TYR A 78 6.09 3.44 26.99
N ARG A 79 5.37 3.10 25.90
CA ARG A 79 4.08 2.39 26.01
C ARG A 79 4.21 1.02 26.67
N LEU A 80 5.31 0.30 26.41
CA LEU A 80 5.57 -0.98 27.07
C LEU A 80 5.81 -0.78 28.58
N GLN A 81 6.58 0.23 28.98
CA GLN A 81 6.78 0.56 30.40
C GLN A 81 5.46 0.96 31.09
N GLU A 82 4.61 1.76 30.44
CA GLU A 82 3.28 2.11 30.98
C GLU A 82 2.40 0.88 31.18
N LEU A 83 2.33 -0.01 30.18
CA LEU A 83 1.56 -1.25 30.29
C LEU A 83 2.08 -2.18 31.39
N ILE A 84 3.40 -2.30 31.53
CA ILE A 84 4.02 -3.05 32.64
C ILE A 84 3.67 -2.40 33.98
N ALA A 85 3.78 -1.07 34.10
CA ALA A 85 3.47 -0.35 35.34
C ALA A 85 1.98 -0.51 35.74
N ILE A 86 1.07 -0.47 34.77
CA ILE A 86 -0.37 -0.73 34.99
C ILE A 86 -0.59 -2.15 35.49
N GLY A 87 0.02 -3.14 34.83
CA GLY A 87 -0.11 -4.55 35.23
C GLY A 87 0.46 -4.83 36.62
N VAL A 88 1.63 -4.27 36.94
CA VAL A 88 2.25 -4.38 38.27
C VAL A 88 1.38 -3.73 39.34
N LYS A 89 0.84 -2.54 39.07
CA LYS A 89 -0.02 -1.83 40.03
C LYS A 89 -1.32 -2.61 40.29
N ALA A 90 -1.98 -3.11 39.26
CA ALA A 90 -3.18 -3.93 39.41
C ALA A 90 -2.93 -5.19 40.26
N ALA A 91 -1.80 -5.88 40.05
CA ALA A 91 -1.43 -7.07 40.82
C ALA A 91 -1.10 -6.77 42.29
N LEU A 92 -0.57 -5.58 42.58
CA LEU A 92 -0.34 -5.13 43.96
C LEU A 92 -1.66 -4.75 44.65
N ASP A 93 -2.52 -4.00 43.96
CA ASP A 93 -3.84 -3.59 44.47
C ASP A 93 -4.76 -4.79 44.74
N GLU A 94 -4.60 -5.91 44.02
CA GLU A 94 -5.31 -7.17 44.30
C GLU A 94 -4.79 -7.88 45.56
N ARG A 95 -3.48 -7.86 45.81
CA ARG A 95 -2.87 -8.47 47.00
C ARG A 95 -3.12 -7.71 48.30
N GLU A 96 -3.36 -6.40 48.23
CA GLU A 96 -3.69 -5.59 49.41
C GLU A 96 -5.17 -5.69 49.83
N LYS A 97 -6.00 -6.37 49.02
CA LYS A 97 -7.41 -6.64 49.33
C LYS A 97 -7.66 -8.02 49.96
N GLU A 98 -6.64 -8.88 50.01
CA GLU A 98 -6.61 -10.13 50.77
C GLU A 98 -6.13 -9.90 52.20
#